data_AF-A0A2Y9C107-F1
#
_entry.id   AF-A0A2Y9C107-F1
#
_cell.length_a   1.000
_cell.length_b   1.000
_cell.length_c   1.000
_cell.angle_alpha   90.00
_cell.angle_beta   90.00
_cell.angle_gamma   90.00
#
_symmetry.space_group_name_H-M   'P 1'
#
loop_
_entity.id
_entity.type
_entity.pdbx_description
1 polymer ?
#
loop_
_entity_poly.entity_id
_entity_poly.type
_entity_poly.pdbx_seq_one_letter_code
_entity_poly.pdbx_strand_id
1 'polypeptide(L)'
;MPSATHHHHADLWSGLAAREAALVNAVAAGHDHEQPRRALVDFLRGEVFAHLQTEEMVLYNVARGVGAHALVAALELDHKSLLSLVEHIDQAATGLDAALSARALVMLFVLRMEKEETVLIPTLTEAGVDVSILIAGRPEMLGTDQDR
;
A
#
# COMPACT_ATOMS: atom_id res chain seq x y z
N MET A 1 -17.24 14.06 -2.01
CA MET A 1 -16.17 14.27 -1.00
C MET A 1 -15.37 12.99 -0.95
N PRO A 2 -14.03 13.04 -0.94
CA PRO A 2 -13.21 11.83 -0.80
C PRO A 2 -13.51 11.14 0.54
N SER A 3 -13.51 9.80 0.56
CA SER A 3 -13.72 9.02 1.79
C SER A 3 -12.51 9.15 2.74
N ALA A 4 -12.68 8.72 4.00
CA ALA A 4 -11.57 8.66 4.95
C ALA A 4 -10.48 7.66 4.48
N THR A 5 -10.87 6.54 3.88
CA THR A 5 -9.92 5.59 3.24
C THR A 5 -9.11 6.26 2.14
N HIS A 6 -9.74 7.05 1.26
CA HIS A 6 -9.03 7.80 0.23
C HIS A 6 -8.03 8.81 0.81
N HIS A 7 -8.29 9.38 1.99
CA HIS A 7 -7.31 10.24 2.66
C HIS A 7 -6.13 9.44 3.19
N HIS A 8 -6.37 8.32 3.88
CA HIS A 8 -5.30 7.46 4.37
C HIS A 8 -4.41 6.90 3.25
N HIS A 9 -5.03 6.51 2.14
CA HIS A 9 -4.38 6.15 0.89
C HIS A 9 -3.43 7.23 0.38
N ALA A 10 -3.88 8.49 0.35
CA ALA A 10 -3.04 9.62 -0.05
C ALA A 10 -1.85 9.83 0.90
N ASP A 11 -2.05 9.62 2.20
CA ASP A 11 -0.98 9.74 3.20
C ASP A 11 0.06 8.63 3.05
N LEU A 12 -0.37 7.37 2.89
CA LEU A 12 0.51 6.24 2.63
C LEU A 12 1.30 6.42 1.33
N TRP A 13 0.63 6.86 0.26
CA TRP A 13 1.30 7.22 -1.00
C TRP A 13 2.38 8.26 -0.74
N SER A 14 2.03 9.37 -0.07
CA SER A 14 2.93 10.50 0.14
C SER A 14 4.17 10.06 0.94
N GLY A 15 3.95 9.33 2.03
CA GLY A 15 5.01 8.78 2.86
C GLY A 15 5.92 7.80 2.10
N LEU A 16 5.35 6.98 1.23
CA LEU A 16 6.06 6.01 0.41
C LEU A 16 6.90 6.70 -0.69
N ALA A 17 6.29 7.62 -1.44
CA ALA A 17 6.95 8.36 -2.52
C ALA A 17 8.10 9.23 -1.99
N ALA A 18 7.94 9.85 -0.82
CA ALA A 18 9.00 10.64 -0.20
C ALA A 18 10.23 9.78 0.17
N ARG A 19 10.01 8.58 0.72
CA ARG A 19 11.07 7.65 1.11
C ARG A 19 11.74 6.99 -0.09
N GLU A 20 10.97 6.62 -1.11
CA GLU A 20 11.50 6.15 -2.39
C GLU A 20 12.40 7.21 -3.03
N ALA A 21 11.93 8.47 -3.11
CA ALA A 21 12.73 9.55 -3.67
C ALA A 21 14.02 9.79 -2.88
N ALA A 22 13.98 9.71 -1.55
CA ALA A 22 15.18 9.82 -0.72
C ALA A 22 16.22 8.73 -1.04
N LEU A 23 15.77 7.48 -1.20
CA LEU A 23 16.64 6.36 -1.59
C LEU A 23 17.23 6.58 -3.00
N VAL A 24 16.38 6.88 -3.98
CA VAL A 24 16.83 7.10 -5.38
C VAL A 24 17.84 8.26 -5.45
N ASN A 25 17.58 9.36 -4.75
CA ASN A 25 18.47 10.52 -4.76
C ASN A 25 19.82 10.23 -4.12
N ALA A 26 19.86 9.49 -3.00
CA ALA A 26 21.11 9.08 -2.37
C ALA A 26 21.95 8.19 -3.30
N VAL A 27 21.31 7.22 -3.96
CA VAL A 27 21.96 6.32 -4.92
C VAL A 27 22.48 7.08 -6.14
N ALA A 28 21.66 7.96 -6.73
CA ALA A 28 22.03 8.74 -7.90
C ALA A 28 23.19 9.70 -7.64
N ALA A 29 23.28 10.24 -6.41
CA ALA A 29 24.38 11.11 -6.00
C ALA A 29 25.66 10.33 -5.58
N GLY A 30 25.61 9.00 -5.53
CA GLY A 30 26.72 8.18 -5.02
C GLY A 30 26.97 8.36 -3.51
N HIS A 31 25.94 8.81 -2.77
CA HIS A 31 26.00 8.98 -1.32
C HIS A 31 25.67 7.67 -0.60
N ASP A 32 25.86 7.68 0.73
CA ASP A 32 25.37 6.59 1.58
C ASP A 32 23.83 6.50 1.47
N HIS A 33 23.35 5.33 1.08
CA HIS A 33 21.94 5.03 0.80
C HIS A 33 21.35 4.02 1.81
N GLU A 34 22.16 3.54 2.74
CA GLU A 34 21.78 2.55 3.75
C GLU A 34 20.66 3.05 4.67
N GLN A 35 20.77 4.30 5.14
CA GLN A 35 19.76 4.89 5.99
C GLN A 35 18.43 5.14 5.24
N PRO A 36 18.40 5.78 4.06
CA PRO A 36 17.18 5.88 3.24
C PRO A 36 16.54 4.52 2.94
N ARG A 37 17.34 3.49 2.65
CA ARG A 37 16.84 2.13 2.40
C ARG A 37 16.12 1.57 3.62
N ARG A 38 16.75 1.61 4.80
CA ARG A 38 16.13 1.17 6.06
C ARG A 38 14.84 1.94 6.36
N ALA A 39 14.87 3.26 6.23
CA ALA A 39 13.69 4.09 6.48
C ALA A 39 12.50 3.75 5.57
N LEU A 40 12.77 3.38 4.31
CA LEU A 40 11.75 2.88 3.38
C LEU A 40 11.20 1.51 3.82
N VAL A 41 12.08 0.56 4.13
CA VAL A 41 11.68 -0.80 4.56
C VAL A 41 10.89 -0.77 5.88
N ASP A 42 11.30 0.05 6.84
CA ASP A 42 10.62 0.20 8.14
C ASP A 42 9.20 0.75 7.96
N PHE A 43 9.03 1.75 7.08
CA PHE A 43 7.70 2.30 6.76
C PHE A 43 6.81 1.27 6.05
N LEU A 44 7.37 0.51 5.11
CA LEU A 44 6.64 -0.54 4.41
C LEU A 44 6.15 -1.63 5.36
N ARG A 45 7.03 -2.10 6.26
CA ARG A 45 6.70 -3.15 7.24
C ARG A 45 5.77 -2.66 8.35
N GLY A 46 5.92 -1.41 8.78
CA GLY A 46 5.16 -0.84 9.90
C GLY A 46 3.78 -0.34 9.52
N GLU A 47 3.67 0.44 8.46
CA GLU A 47 2.41 1.13 8.11
C GLU A 47 1.71 0.46 6.92
N VAL A 48 2.42 0.27 5.81
CA VAL A 48 1.82 -0.26 4.58
C VAL A 48 1.30 -1.68 4.77
N PHE A 49 2.07 -2.58 5.40
CA PHE A 49 1.63 -3.96 5.60
C PHE A 49 0.47 -4.09 6.59
N ALA A 50 0.43 -3.26 7.64
CA ALA A 50 -0.68 -3.25 8.58
C ALA A 50 -1.99 -2.86 7.88
N HIS A 51 -1.92 -1.87 6.99
CA HIS A 51 -3.03 -1.47 6.12
C HIS A 51 -3.47 -2.62 5.20
N LEU A 52 -2.54 -3.22 4.45
CA LEU A 52 -2.83 -4.35 3.56
C LEU A 52 -3.52 -5.53 4.24
N GLN A 53 -3.01 -5.90 5.42
CA GLN A 53 -3.58 -7.00 6.18
C GLN A 53 -5.02 -6.70 6.60
N THR A 54 -5.30 -5.45 6.94
CA THR A 54 -6.64 -5.03 7.35
C THR A 54 -7.61 -5.04 6.17
N GLU A 55 -7.20 -4.60 4.98
CA GLU A 55 -7.97 -4.76 3.74
C GLU A 55 -8.34 -6.23 3.49
N GLU A 56 -7.36 -7.14 3.58
CA GLU A 56 -7.58 -8.57 3.33
C GLU A 56 -8.58 -9.17 4.34
N MET A 57 -8.41 -8.85 5.62
CA MET A 57 -9.27 -9.36 6.70
C MET A 57 -10.70 -8.82 6.62
N VAL A 58 -10.88 -7.60 6.10
CA VAL A 58 -12.16 -6.89 6.15
C VAL A 58 -12.79 -6.86 4.77
N LEU A 59 -12.20 -6.09 3.84
CA LEU A 59 -12.80 -5.82 2.54
C LEU A 59 -12.80 -7.06 1.66
N TYR A 60 -11.71 -7.82 1.61
CA TYR A 60 -11.59 -8.93 0.65
C TYR A 60 -12.47 -10.11 1.07
N ASN A 61 -12.65 -10.31 2.38
CA ASN A 61 -13.60 -11.29 2.91
C ASN A 61 -15.05 -10.96 2.53
N VAL A 62 -15.47 -9.70 2.66
CA VAL A 62 -16.81 -9.28 2.25
C VAL A 62 -16.95 -9.35 0.72
N ALA A 63 -15.93 -8.95 -0.02
CA ALA A 63 -15.91 -9.01 -1.48
C ALA A 63 -16.07 -10.44 -2.02
N ARG A 64 -15.44 -11.43 -1.37
CA ARG A 64 -15.70 -12.85 -1.64
C ARG A 64 -17.15 -13.22 -1.39
N GLY A 65 -17.75 -12.71 -0.31
CA GLY A 65 -19.16 -12.97 0.04
C GLY A 65 -20.16 -12.46 -1.00
N VAL A 66 -19.83 -11.39 -1.72
CA VAL A 66 -20.66 -10.84 -2.81
C VAL A 66 -20.29 -11.36 -4.21
N GLY A 67 -19.41 -12.37 -4.29
CA GLY A 67 -19.06 -13.06 -5.53
C GLY A 67 -17.86 -12.49 -6.30
N ALA A 68 -17.14 -11.51 -5.77
CA ALA A 68 -16.01 -10.85 -6.43
C ALA A 68 -14.68 -11.65 -6.35
N HIS A 69 -14.74 -12.99 -6.43
CA HIS A 69 -13.61 -13.88 -6.17
C HIS A 69 -12.38 -13.61 -7.06
N ALA A 70 -12.58 -13.37 -8.36
CA ALA A 70 -11.49 -13.14 -9.29
C ALA A 70 -10.77 -11.80 -9.04
N LEU A 71 -11.52 -10.76 -8.65
CA LEU A 71 -10.96 -9.46 -8.29
C LEU A 71 -10.11 -9.58 -7.02
N VAL A 72 -10.64 -10.24 -5.99
CA VAL A 72 -9.91 -10.48 -4.74
C VAL A 72 -8.62 -11.28 -5.00
N ALA A 73 -8.69 -12.34 -5.81
CA ALA A 73 -7.50 -13.11 -6.16
C ALA A 73 -6.43 -12.27 -6.88
N ALA A 74 -6.84 -11.33 -7.73
CA ALA A 74 -5.93 -10.42 -8.40
C ALA A 74 -5.26 -9.43 -7.42
N LEU A 75 -6.01 -8.88 -6.47
CA LEU A 75 -5.48 -7.98 -5.45
C LEU A 75 -4.52 -8.70 -4.48
N GLU A 76 -4.82 -9.94 -4.10
CA GLU A 76 -3.91 -10.78 -3.28
C GLU A 76 -2.59 -11.10 -4.03
N LEU A 77 -2.62 -11.20 -5.36
CA LEU A 77 -1.40 -11.32 -6.17
C LEU A 77 -0.58 -10.03 -6.16
N ASP A 78 -1.25 -8.87 -6.20
CA ASP A 78 -0.58 -7.57 -6.06
C ASP A 78 0.09 -7.48 -4.67
N HIS A 79 -0.57 -7.89 -3.59
CA HIS A 79 -0.01 -7.90 -2.23
C HIS A 79 1.20 -8.80 -2.10
N LYS A 80 1.14 -10.03 -2.65
CA LYS A 80 2.29 -10.94 -2.69
C LYS A 80 3.47 -10.34 -3.45
N SER A 81 3.19 -9.63 -4.55
CA SER A 81 4.22 -8.96 -5.35
C SER A 81 4.83 -7.78 -4.61
N LEU A 82 4.03 -7.00 -3.87
CA LEU A 82 4.52 -5.95 -2.97
C LEU A 82 5.45 -6.52 -1.89
N LEU A 83 5.04 -7.60 -1.20
CA LEU A 83 5.85 -8.29 -0.19
C LEU A 83 7.20 -8.74 -0.76
N SER A 84 7.19 -9.35 -1.94
CA SER A 84 8.41 -9.78 -2.65
C SER A 84 9.34 -8.60 -2.96
N LEU A 85 8.78 -7.47 -3.42
CA LEU A 85 9.56 -6.26 -3.68
C LEU A 85 10.15 -5.64 -2.42
N VAL A 86 9.47 -5.70 -1.28
CA VAL A 86 10.06 -5.27 0.01
C VAL A 86 11.30 -6.08 0.32
N GLU A 87 11.22 -7.41 0.14
CA GLU A 87 12.36 -8.29 0.39
C GLU A 87 13.51 -8.01 -0.59
N HIS A 88 13.22 -7.72 -1.85
CA HIS A 88 14.23 -7.31 -2.84
C HIS A 88 14.89 -5.98 -2.48
N ILE A 89 14.14 -5.00 -1.94
CA ILE A 89 14.71 -3.73 -1.47
C ILE A 89 15.63 -3.99 -0.27
N ASP A 90 15.18 -4.77 0.71
CA ASP A 90 15.91 -5.02 1.95
C ASP A 90 17.21 -5.79 1.72
N GLN A 91 17.17 -6.78 0.82
CA GLN A 91 18.28 -7.70 0.54
C GLN A 91 19.07 -7.35 -0.74
N ALA A 92 18.86 -6.14 -1.30
CA ALA A 92 19.53 -5.70 -2.51
C ALA A 92 21.06 -5.69 -2.33
N ALA A 93 21.79 -6.27 -3.28
CA ALA A 93 23.26 -6.27 -3.27
C ALA A 93 23.85 -4.88 -3.55
N THR A 94 23.11 -4.04 -4.27
CA THR A 94 23.55 -2.68 -4.64
C THR A 94 22.44 -1.66 -4.38
N GLY A 95 22.85 -0.40 -4.17
CA GLY A 95 21.89 0.71 -4.05
C GLY A 95 21.03 0.89 -5.30
N LEU A 96 21.56 0.60 -6.49
CA LEU A 96 20.80 0.66 -7.73
C LEU A 96 19.68 -0.38 -7.77
N ASP A 97 19.97 -1.63 -7.36
CA ASP A 97 18.96 -2.69 -7.29
C ASP A 97 17.86 -2.36 -6.28
N ALA A 98 18.24 -1.76 -5.13
CA ALA A 98 17.29 -1.29 -4.13
C ALA A 98 16.38 -0.18 -4.70
N ALA A 99 16.96 0.80 -5.39
CA ALA A 99 16.24 1.92 -5.99
C ALA A 99 15.27 1.49 -7.10
N LEU A 100 15.68 0.55 -7.96
CA LEU A 100 14.81 -0.01 -9.00
C LEU A 100 13.64 -0.80 -8.39
N SER A 101 13.91 -1.63 -7.38
CA SER A 101 12.88 -2.38 -6.66
C SER A 101 11.91 -1.45 -5.93
N ALA A 102 12.41 -0.38 -5.32
CA ALA A 102 11.59 0.65 -4.68
C ALA A 102 10.67 1.35 -5.68
N ARG A 103 11.17 1.78 -6.84
CA ARG A 103 10.34 2.39 -7.89
C ARG A 103 9.25 1.45 -8.37
N ALA A 104 9.58 0.18 -8.61
CA ALA A 104 8.60 -0.84 -9.01
C ALA A 104 7.52 -1.03 -7.95
N LEU A 105 7.91 -1.06 -6.67
CA LEU A 105 6.99 -1.17 -5.55
C LEU A 105 6.02 0.01 -5.52
N VAL A 106 6.50 1.25 -5.62
CA VAL A 106 5.63 2.43 -5.60
C VAL A 106 4.61 2.34 -6.73
N MET A 107 5.03 2.07 -7.96
CA MET A 107 4.08 1.97 -9.08
C MET A 107 3.04 0.86 -8.90
N LEU A 108 3.43 -0.29 -8.35
CA LEU A 108 2.48 -1.36 -8.04
C LEU A 108 1.50 -0.98 -6.92
N PHE A 109 1.99 -0.32 -5.87
CA PHE A 109 1.18 0.15 -4.75
C PHE A 109 0.06 1.07 -5.26
N VAL A 110 0.43 2.04 -6.08
CA VAL A 110 -0.50 2.98 -6.75
C VAL A 110 -1.55 2.26 -7.58
N LEU A 111 -1.12 1.36 -8.47
CA LEU A 111 -2.03 0.62 -9.33
C LEU A 111 -3.03 -0.21 -8.53
N ARG A 112 -2.56 -0.83 -7.44
CA ARG A 112 -3.42 -1.60 -6.54
C ARG A 112 -4.44 -0.72 -5.83
N MET A 113 -4.03 0.45 -5.32
CA MET A 113 -4.97 1.40 -4.69
C MET A 113 -6.05 1.85 -5.68
N GLU A 114 -5.66 2.15 -6.92
CA GLU A 114 -6.62 2.54 -7.96
C GLU A 114 -7.64 1.41 -8.20
N LYS A 115 -7.22 0.13 -8.23
CA LYS A 115 -8.14 -1.01 -8.33
C LYS A 115 -9.08 -1.08 -7.14
N GLU A 116 -8.61 -0.80 -5.94
CA GLU A 116 -9.46 -0.78 -4.75
C GLU A 116 -10.51 0.33 -4.83
N GLU A 117 -10.09 1.56 -5.11
CA GLU A 117 -10.96 2.72 -5.12
C GLU A 117 -11.95 2.72 -6.28
N THR A 118 -11.53 2.27 -7.46
CA THR A 118 -12.34 2.37 -8.68
C THR A 118 -13.07 1.08 -9.05
N VAL A 119 -12.68 -0.06 -8.48
CA VAL A 119 -13.29 -1.35 -8.80
C VAL A 119 -13.83 -2.04 -7.55
N LEU A 120 -13.02 -2.25 -6.53
CA LEU A 120 -13.44 -3.02 -5.35
C LEU A 120 -14.54 -2.31 -4.55
N ILE A 121 -14.31 -1.05 -4.15
CA ILE A 121 -15.27 -0.27 -3.36
C ILE A 121 -16.60 -0.08 -4.10
N PRO A 122 -16.64 0.27 -5.40
CA PRO A 122 -17.87 0.30 -6.17
C PRO A 122 -18.57 -1.05 -6.23
N THR A 123 -17.83 -2.15 -6.45
CA THR A 123 -18.40 -3.51 -6.47
C THR A 123 -19.11 -3.85 -5.15
N LEU A 124 -18.51 -3.49 -4.01
CA LEU A 124 -19.12 -3.68 -2.69
C LEU A 124 -20.37 -2.80 -2.53
N THR A 125 -20.29 -1.54 -2.93
CA THR A 125 -21.40 -0.58 -2.84
C THR A 125 -22.60 -1.02 -3.67
N GLU A 126 -22.37 -1.48 -4.90
CA GLU A 126 -23.41 -2.02 -5.80
C GLU A 126 -24.08 -3.28 -5.23
N ALA A 127 -23.33 -4.09 -4.47
CA ALA A 127 -23.86 -5.23 -3.74
C ALA A 127 -24.60 -4.85 -2.44
N GLY A 128 -24.74 -3.56 -2.15
CA GLY A 128 -25.45 -3.04 -0.96
C GLY A 128 -24.62 -3.04 0.33
N VAL A 129 -23.29 -3.18 0.23
CA VAL A 129 -22.39 -3.14 1.38
C VAL A 129 -22.06 -1.69 1.72
N ASP A 130 -22.28 -1.29 2.97
CA ASP A 130 -21.80 -0.01 3.49
C ASP A 130 -20.32 -0.12 3.91
N VAL A 131 -19.43 0.24 3.00
CA VAL A 131 -17.97 0.20 3.22
C VAL A 131 -17.54 1.11 4.37
N SER A 132 -18.26 2.21 4.64
CA SER A 132 -17.92 3.14 5.72
C SER A 132 -18.05 2.49 7.10
N ILE A 133 -19.04 1.61 7.26
CA ILE A 133 -19.22 0.82 8.49
C ILE A 133 -18.12 -0.25 8.61
N LEU A 134 -17.70 -0.85 7.49
CA LEU A 134 -16.64 -1.87 7.50
C LEU A 134 -15.29 -1.30 7.92
N ILE A 135 -14.98 -0.06 7.58
CA ILE A 135 -13.71 0.60 7.92
C ILE A 135 -13.77 1.36 9.25
N ALA A 136 -14.96 1.64 9.78
CA ALA A 136 -15.10 2.38 11.04
C ALA A 136 -14.35 1.70 12.19
N GLY A 137 -13.62 2.50 12.98
CA GLY A 137 -12.87 2.03 14.15
C GLY A 137 -11.60 1.23 13.82
N ARG A 138 -11.12 1.26 12.57
CA ARG A 138 -9.88 0.59 12.14
C ARG A 138 -8.86 1.65 11.74
N PRO A 139 -7.96 2.05 12.66
CA PRO A 139 -6.97 3.10 12.36
C PRO A 139 -6.07 2.75 11.18
N GLU A 140 -5.83 1.47 10.92
CA GLU A 140 -5.05 0.97 9.78
C GLU A 140 -5.75 1.22 8.43
N MET A 141 -7.06 1.53 8.40
CA MET A 141 -7.82 1.85 7.19
C MET A 141 -8.15 3.33 7.06
N LEU A 142 -8.09 4.06 8.17
CA LEU A 142 -8.50 5.47 8.27
C LEU A 142 -7.30 6.41 8.44
N GLY A 143 -6.12 5.86 8.75
CA GLY A 143 -4.98 6.62 9.25
C GLY A 143 -5.16 6.94 10.74
N THR A 144 -4.06 7.31 11.40
CA THR A 144 -4.18 7.96 12.70
C THR A 144 -4.72 9.35 12.46
N ASP A 145 -5.97 9.61 12.85
CA ASP A 145 -6.43 10.95 13.20
C ASP A 145 -5.60 11.41 14.42
N GLN A 146 -4.36 11.80 14.20
CA GLN A 146 -3.54 12.50 15.18
C GLN A 146 -3.22 13.87 14.59
N ASP A 147 -3.96 14.85 15.13
CA ASP A 147 -3.85 16.30 14.95
C ASP A 147 -4.53 16.91 13.70
N ARG A 148 -5.84 17.11 13.82
CA ARG A 148 -6.50 18.36 13.40
C ARG A 148 -7.25 19.00 14.56
#